data_AF-A0A6B3W5D9-F1
#
_entry.id   AF-A0A6B3W5D9-F1
#
_cell.length_a   1.000
_cell.length_b   1.000
_cell.length_c   1.000
_cell.angle_alpha   90.00
_cell.angle_beta   90.00
_cell.angle_gamma   90.00
#
_symmetry.space_group_name_H-M   'P 1'
#
loop_
_entity.id
_entity.type
_entity.pdbx_description
1 polymer ?
#
loop_
_entity_poly.entity_id
_entity_poly.type
_entity_poly.pdbx_seq_one_letter_code
_entity_poly.pdbx_strand_id
1 'polypeptide(L)' 'MSDIVFVPLIIFMVIVAPIWLILHYATRNSANRSLNSKDEALLEDLHDTARKMEERIHTLERILDDDSPNWRSRT' A
#
# COMPACT_ATOMS: atom_id res chain seq x y z
N MET A 1 -23.10 39.03 33.13
CA MET A 1 -24.16 38.03 32.82
C MET A 1 -23.82 37.24 31.55
N SER A 2 -23.14 37.85 30.57
CA SER A 2 -22.50 37.20 29.41
C SER A 2 -21.48 36.11 29.79
N ASP A 3 -20.69 36.35 30.84
CA ASP A 3 -19.52 35.52 31.17
C ASP A 3 -19.92 34.13 31.71
N ILE A 4 -21.08 34.04 32.34
CA ILE A 4 -21.64 32.79 32.89
C ILE A 4 -22.00 31.80 31.78
N VAL A 5 -22.38 32.29 30.60
CA VAL A 5 -22.71 31.45 29.43
C VAL A 5 -21.48 31.20 28.56
N PHE A 6 -20.54 32.16 28.51
CA PHE A 6 -19.34 32.08 27.68
C PHE A 6 -18.35 31.01 28.16
N VAL A 7 -18.12 30.91 29.47
CA VAL A 7 -17.17 29.94 30.05
C VAL A 7 -17.54 28.47 29.73
N PRO A 8 -18.78 27.99 29.96
CA PRO A 8 -19.14 26.62 29.62
C PRO A 8 -19.12 26.36 28.11
N LEU A 9 -19.39 27.36 27.28
CA LEU A 9 -19.34 27.24 25.82
C LEU A 9 -17.91 27.02 25.32
N ILE A 10 -16.92 27.72 25.89
CA ILE A 10 -15.50 27.47 25.60
C ILE A 10 -15.08 26.07 26.01
N ILE A 11 -15.43 25.62 27.23
CA ILE A 11 -15.08 24.28 27.72
C ILE A 11 -15.66 23.20 26.80
N PHE A 12 -16.91 23.37 26.36
CA PHE A 12 -17.53 22.49 25.38
C PHE A 12 -16.76 22.47 24.06
N MET A 13 -16.36 23.63 23.53
CA MET A 13 -15.61 23.75 22.28
C MET A 13 -14.23 23.10 22.38
N VAL A 14 -13.54 23.26 23.52
CA VAL A 14 -12.24 22.64 23.81
C VAL A 14 -12.33 21.12 23.89
N ILE A 15 -13.49 20.52 24.15
CA ILE A 15 -13.67 19.06 24.15
C ILE A 15 -14.13 18.57 22.77
N VAL A 16 -15.10 19.26 22.16
CA VAL A 16 -15.70 18.83 20.89
C VAL A 16 -14.74 19.03 19.71
N ALA A 17 -14.01 20.15 19.67
CA ALA A 17 -13.06 20.43 18.59
C ALA A 17 -11.94 19.38 18.47
N PRO A 18 -11.24 18.94 19.55
CA PRO A 18 -10.24 17.89 19.43
C PRO A 18 -10.84 16.53 19.13
N ILE A 19 -12.03 16.19 19.65
CA ILE A 19 -12.69 14.93 19.27
C ILE A 19 -13.00 14.91 17.77
N TRP A 20 -13.49 16.02 17.23
CA TRP A 20 -13.75 16.16 15.79
C TRP A 20 -12.47 16.09 14.96
N LEU A 21 -11.40 16.76 15.41
CA LEU A 21 -10.08 16.68 14.78
C LEU A 21 -9.58 15.23 14.75
N ILE A 22 -9.63 14.52 15.87
CA ILE A 22 -9.22 13.12 15.93
C ILE A 22 -10.06 12.28 14.96
N LEU A 23 -11.39 12.45 14.95
CA LEU A 23 -12.28 11.69 14.07
C LEU A 23 -12.04 12.00 12.58
N HIS A 24 -11.84 13.27 12.23
CA HIS A 24 -11.57 13.71 10.86
C HIS A 24 -10.27 13.08 10.32
N TYR A 25 -9.21 13.11 11.11
CA TYR A 25 -7.92 12.57 10.71
C TYR A 25 -7.88 11.03 10.80
N ALA A 26 -8.54 10.43 11.80
CA ALA A 26 -8.64 8.98 11.95
C ALA A 26 -9.42 8.34 10.78
N THR A 27 -10.49 8.98 10.31
CA THR A 27 -11.26 8.50 9.15
C THR A 27 -10.38 8.48 7.89
N ARG A 28 -9.54 9.51 7.70
CA ARG A 28 -8.57 9.56 6.59
C ARG A 28 -7.44 8.53 6.77
N ASN A 29 -7.00 8.27 7.99
CA ASN A 29 -5.93 7.32 8.28
C ASN A 29 -6.36 5.86 8.12
N SER A 30 -7.58 5.51 8.50
CA SER A 30 -8.13 4.15 8.32
C SER A 30 -8.26 3.78 6.84
N ALA A 31 -8.68 4.72 5.98
CA ALA A 31 -8.70 4.51 4.54
C ALA A 31 -7.29 4.26 3.98
N ASN A 32 -6.30 5.06 4.38
CA ASN A 32 -4.91 4.86 3.98
C ASN A 32 -4.33 3.52 4.45
N ARG A 33 -4.67 3.07 5.66
CA ARG A 33 -4.16 1.79 6.20
C ARG A 33 -4.67 0.58 5.43
N SER A 34 -5.92 0.60 4.98
CA SER A 34 -6.50 -0.47 4.14
C SER A 34 -5.95 -0.46 2.72
N LEU A 35 -5.56 0.71 2.19
CA LEU A 35 -4.88 0.80 0.88
C LEU A 35 -3.47 0.22 0.98
N ASN A 36 -2.71 0.60 2.02
CA ASN A 36 -1.35 0.10 2.24
C ASN A 36 -1.28 -1.44 2.33
N SER A 37 -2.22 -2.10 3.02
CA SER A 37 -2.24 -3.57 3.07
C SER A 37 -2.55 -4.25 1.72
N LYS A 38 -3.32 -3.59 0.84
CA LYS A 38 -3.60 -4.10 -0.51
C LYS A 38 -2.39 -3.90 -1.42
N ASP A 39 -1.70 -2.77 -1.27
CA ASP A 39 -0.50 -2.45 -2.03
C ASP A 39 0.64 -3.42 -1.70
N GLU A 40 0.82 -3.76 -0.41
CA GLU A 40 1.78 -4.78 0.03
C GLU A 40 1.47 -6.16 -0.59
N ALA A 41 0.21 -6.59 -0.56
CA ALA A 41 -0.21 -7.87 -1.15
C ALA A 41 -0.03 -7.90 -2.68
N LEU A 42 -0.26 -6.77 -3.36
CA LEU A 42 -0.03 -6.65 -4.80
C LEU A 42 1.46 -6.75 -5.15
N LEU A 43 2.33 -6.11 -4.34
CA LEU A 43 3.78 -6.20 -4.54
C LEU A 43 4.29 -7.63 -4.34
N GLU A 44 3.74 -8.35 -3.37
CA GLU A 44 4.06 -9.78 -3.15
C GLU A 44 3.66 -10.63 -4.37
N ASP A 45 2.47 -10.44 -4.92
CA ASP A 45 1.99 -11.18 -6.10
C ASP A 45 2.83 -10.89 -7.35
N LEU A 46 3.22 -9.61 -7.56
CA LEU A 46 4.11 -9.22 -8.65
C LEU A 46 5.51 -9.84 -8.49
N HIS A 47 6.02 -9.90 -7.27
CA HIS A 47 7.31 -10.53 -6.98
C HIS A 47 7.28 -12.04 -7.27
N ASP A 48 6.24 -12.72 -6.81
CA ASP A 48 6.03 -14.14 -7.07
C ASP A 48 5.87 -14.45 -8.56
N THR A 49 5.15 -13.58 -9.28
CA THR A 49 5.00 -13.70 -10.73
C THR A 49 6.33 -13.51 -11.45
N ALA A 50 7.12 -12.52 -11.06
CA ALA A 50 8.45 -12.29 -11.63
C ALA A 50 9.37 -13.51 -11.42
N ARG A 51 9.37 -14.09 -10.21
CA ARG A 51 10.13 -15.32 -9.91
C ARG A 51 9.72 -16.50 -10.79
N LYS A 52 8.41 -16.73 -10.96
CA LYS A 52 7.90 -17.79 -11.85
C LYS A 52 8.30 -17.56 -13.31
N MET A 53 8.33 -16.30 -13.76
CA MET A 53 8.79 -15.97 -15.11
C MET A 53 10.28 -16.27 -15.28
N GLU A 54 11.12 -15.94 -14.29
CA GLU A 54 12.55 -16.25 -14.29
C GLU A 54 12.82 -17.76 -14.38
N GLU A 55 12.15 -18.58 -13.57
CA GLU A 55 12.27 -20.05 -13.62
C GLU A 55 11.89 -20.61 -15.00
N ARG A 56 10.84 -20.05 -15.61
CA ARG A 56 10.41 -20.42 -16.97
C ARG A 56 11.43 -20.00 -18.02
N ILE A 57 12.02 -18.82 -17.90
CA ILE A 57 13.10 -18.37 -18.79
C ILE A 57 14.27 -19.33 -18.70
N HIS A 58 14.73 -19.69 -17.51
CA HIS A 58 15.81 -20.67 -17.36
C HIS A 58 15.49 -22.04 -17.97
N THR A 59 14.24 -22.49 -17.81
CA THR A 59 13.78 -23.73 -18.45
C THR A 59 13.82 -23.60 -19.98
N LEU A 60 13.36 -22.49 -20.53
CA LEU A 60 13.38 -22.21 -21.97
C LEU A 60 14.81 -22.09 -22.49
N GLU A 61 15.71 -21.42 -21.77
CA GLU A 61 17.12 -21.33 -22.11
C GLU A 61 17.76 -22.71 -22.17
N ARG A 62 17.46 -23.58 -21.21
CA ARG A 62 17.96 -24.96 -21.19
C ARG A 62 17.46 -25.76 -22.39
N ILE A 63 16.17 -25.67 -22.71
CA ILE A 63 15.61 -26.35 -23.90
C ILE A 63 16.25 -25.81 -25.17
N LEU A 64 16.45 -24.50 -25.26
CA LEU A 64 17.02 -23.85 -26.43
C LEU A 64 18.52 -24.17 -26.60
N ASP A 65 19.24 -24.34 -25.49
CA ASP A 65 20.63 -24.82 -25.49
C ASP A 65 20.72 -26.28 -26.01
N ASP A 66 19.74 -27.14 -25.66
CA ASP A 66 19.64 -28.52 -26.17
C ASP A 66 19.25 -28.58 -27.65
N ASP A 67 18.25 -27.79 -28.07
CA ASP A 67 17.70 -27.81 -29.44
C ASP A 67 18.55 -27.00 -30.45
N SER A 68 19.29 -25.99 -30.01
CA SER A 68 20.05 -25.10 -30.89
C SER A 68 21.32 -24.55 -30.22
N PRO A 69 22.38 -25.36 -30.07
CA PRO A 69 23.58 -25.05 -29.25
C PRO A 69 24.32 -23.73 -29.56
N ASN A 70 24.05 -23.10 -30.71
CA ASN A 70 24.66 -21.85 -31.16
C ASN A 70 23.67 -20.67 -31.27
N TRP A 71 22.49 -20.75 -30.64
CA TRP A 71 21.49 -19.69 -30.75
C TRP A 71 21.97 -18.34 -30.17
N ARG A 72 22.82 -18.38 -29.13
CA ARG A 72 23.39 -17.20 -28.47
C ARG A 72 24.39 -16.42 -29.34
N SER A 73 24.94 -17.01 -30.40
CA SER A 73 25.90 -16.34 -31.29
C SER A 73 25.26 -15.63 -32.48
N ARG A 74 23.92 -15.63 -32.58
CA ARG A 74 23.14 -14.95 -33.63
C ARG A 74 22.65 -13.54 -33.26
N THR A 75 23.03 -13.01 -32.09
CA THR A 75 22.78 -11.62 -31.68
C THR A 75 23.92 -10.71 -32.12
#